data_AF-A0A8I5KPX4-F1
#
_entry.id   AF-A0A8I5KPX4-F1
#
_cell.length_a   1.000
_cell.length_b   1.000
_cell.length_c   1.000
_cell.angle_alpha   90.00
_cell.angle_beta   90.00
_cell.angle_gamma   90.00
#
_symmetry.space_group_name_H-M   'P 1'
#
loop_
_entity.id
_entity.type
_entity.pdbx_description
1 polymer ?
#
loop_
_entity_poly.entity_id
_entity_poly.type
_entity_poly.pdbx_seq_one_letter_code
_entity_poly.pdbx_strand_id
1 'polypeptide(L)'
;MRSDGTSLYATRDLAAAIDRMDKYNFDTMIYVTDKGQKKHFQQVFQMLKIMGYDWAERCQHVPFGVVQGMKTRRGDVTFLEDVLNEIQLRMLQNMASIKTTKELKNPQETAERVGLAALIIQDFKGLLLSDYKFSWDRVFQSRGDTGVFLQYTHARLHRDHQVCFCLSKWLLAFLLPSRVNSPVAAFCL
;
A
#
# COMPACT_ATOMS: atom_id res chain seq x y z
N MET A 1 -14.24 -33.00 12.14
CA MET A 1 -15.35 -32.44 12.93
C MET A 1 -14.98 -32.50 14.39
N ARG A 2 -15.40 -31.51 15.19
CA ARG A 2 -15.36 -31.65 16.65
C ARG A 2 -16.45 -32.62 17.11
N SER A 3 -16.31 -33.14 18.32
CA SER A 3 -17.28 -34.05 18.95
C SER A 3 -18.67 -33.43 19.10
N ASP A 4 -18.76 -32.09 19.08
CA ASP A 4 -20.00 -31.29 19.12
C ASP A 4 -20.68 -31.11 17.75
N GLY A 5 -20.17 -31.75 16.68
CA GLY A 5 -20.73 -31.65 15.33
C GLY A 5 -20.35 -30.38 14.58
N THR A 6 -19.57 -29.46 15.18
CA THR A 6 -19.15 -28.24 14.50
C THR A 6 -18.00 -28.49 13.51
N SER A 7 -18.03 -27.74 12.40
CA SER A 7 -16.96 -27.75 11.41
C SER A 7 -15.74 -27.00 11.95
N LEU A 8 -14.56 -27.62 11.79
CA LEU A 8 -13.28 -26.99 12.08
C LEU A 8 -12.93 -26.01 10.96
N TYR A 9 -12.12 -24.99 11.25
CA TYR A 9 -11.61 -24.06 10.23
C TYR A 9 -10.98 -24.82 9.05
N ALA A 10 -10.19 -25.87 9.34
CA ALA A 10 -9.59 -26.72 8.30
C ALA A 10 -10.63 -27.35 7.35
N THR A 11 -11.77 -27.81 7.88
CA THR A 11 -12.84 -28.39 7.03
C THR A 11 -13.54 -27.34 6.17
N ARG A 12 -13.64 -26.09 6.66
CA ARG A 12 -14.22 -24.98 5.89
C ARG A 12 -13.27 -24.53 4.79
N ASP A 13 -11.98 -24.39 5.08
CA ASP A 13 -10.98 -24.00 4.10
C ASP A 13 -10.79 -25.05 3.02
N LEU A 14 -10.87 -26.34 3.38
CA LEU A 14 -10.86 -27.45 2.42
C LEU A 14 -12.05 -27.36 1.45
N ALA A 15 -13.26 -27.22 1.98
CA ALA A 15 -14.47 -27.06 1.17
C ALA A 15 -14.39 -25.81 0.27
N ALA A 16 -13.89 -24.70 0.79
CA ALA A 16 -13.70 -23.47 0.02
C ALA A 16 -12.66 -23.61 -1.10
N ALA A 17 -11.59 -24.39 -0.89
CA ALA A 17 -10.60 -24.65 -1.92
C ALA A 17 -11.19 -25.45 -3.08
N ILE A 18 -11.98 -26.48 -2.78
CA ILE A 18 -12.66 -27.31 -3.78
C ILE A 18 -13.69 -26.49 -4.56
N ASP A 19 -14.57 -25.75 -3.86
CA ASP A 19 -15.56 -24.88 -4.49
C ASP A 19 -14.94 -23.82 -5.42
N ARG A 20 -13.80 -23.24 -5.02
CA ARG A 20 -13.06 -22.30 -5.88
C ARG A 20 -12.44 -22.97 -7.10
N MET A 21 -11.97 -24.20 -6.97
CA MET A 21 -11.43 -24.94 -8.12
C MET A 21 -12.54 -25.23 -9.12
N ASP A 22 -13.69 -25.70 -8.64
CA ASP A 22 -14.84 -26.02 -9.50
C ASP A 22 -15.39 -24.77 -10.21
N LYS A 23 -15.40 -23.62 -9.51
CA LYS A 23 -15.95 -22.37 -10.05
C LYS A 23 -15.00 -21.62 -10.98
N TYR A 24 -13.71 -21.59 -10.66
CA TYR A 24 -12.75 -20.72 -11.34
C TYR A 24 -11.69 -21.49 -12.14
N ASN A 25 -11.52 -22.79 -11.90
CA ASN A 25 -10.51 -23.63 -12.52
C ASN A 25 -9.12 -22.94 -12.56
N PHE A 26 -8.66 -22.51 -11.40
CA PHE A 26 -7.48 -21.64 -11.30
C PHE A 26 -6.18 -22.36 -11.66
N ASP A 27 -5.23 -21.60 -12.22
CA ASP A 27 -3.85 -22.06 -12.43
C ASP A 27 -3.00 -21.97 -11.15
N THR A 28 -3.30 -21.01 -10.27
CA THR A 28 -2.60 -20.81 -9.00
C THR A 28 -3.53 -20.15 -8.00
N MET A 29 -3.54 -20.63 -6.75
CA MET A 29 -4.31 -20.05 -5.65
C MET A 29 -3.36 -19.63 -4.52
N ILE A 30 -3.31 -18.32 -4.23
CA ILE A 30 -2.40 -17.76 -3.23
C ILE A 30 -3.17 -17.35 -1.98
N TYR A 31 -2.77 -17.90 -0.84
CA TYR A 31 -3.29 -17.56 0.47
C TYR A 31 -2.32 -16.61 1.17
N VAL A 32 -2.74 -15.37 1.41
CA VAL A 32 -1.95 -14.36 2.12
C VAL A 32 -2.51 -14.19 3.52
N THR A 33 -1.82 -14.71 4.53
CA THR A 33 -2.26 -14.65 5.94
C THR A 33 -1.07 -14.46 6.88
N ASP A 34 -1.33 -14.26 8.17
CA ASP A 34 -0.26 -14.20 9.16
C ASP A 34 0.56 -15.50 9.19
N LYS A 35 1.83 -15.37 9.54
CA LYS A 35 2.78 -16.49 9.62
C LYS A 35 2.39 -17.57 10.63
N GLY A 36 1.55 -17.26 11.61
CA GLY A 36 1.03 -18.23 12.59
C GLY A 36 0.16 -19.31 11.94
N GLN A 37 -0.48 -19.01 10.80
CA GLN A 37 -1.32 -19.96 10.05
C GLN A 37 -0.54 -20.90 9.15
N LYS A 38 0.80 -20.82 9.11
CA LYS A 38 1.63 -21.64 8.22
C LYS A 38 1.34 -23.15 8.38
N LYS A 39 1.26 -23.63 9.61
CA LYS A 39 0.99 -25.06 9.90
C LYS A 39 -0.40 -25.48 9.43
N HIS A 40 -1.39 -24.60 9.60
CA HIS A 40 -2.78 -24.84 9.18
C HIS A 40 -2.86 -25.04 7.67
N PHE A 41 -2.30 -24.12 6.87
CA PHE A 41 -2.33 -24.24 5.41
C PHE A 41 -1.51 -25.43 4.89
N GLN A 42 -0.36 -25.75 5.53
CA GLN A 42 0.38 -26.97 5.22
C GLN A 42 -0.48 -28.23 5.41
N GLN A 43 -1.27 -28.29 6.48
CA GLN A 43 -2.19 -29.40 6.72
C GLN A 43 -3.33 -29.44 5.70
N VAL A 44 -3.94 -28.29 5.37
CA VAL A 44 -5.01 -28.20 4.36
C VAL A 44 -4.52 -28.66 2.98
N PHE A 45 -3.35 -28.20 2.54
CA PHE A 45 -2.81 -28.60 1.23
C PHE A 45 -2.43 -30.08 1.19
N GLN A 46 -1.89 -30.62 2.30
CA GLN A 46 -1.61 -32.04 2.41
C GLN A 46 -2.91 -32.88 2.36
N MET A 47 -3.99 -32.42 3.00
CA MET A 47 -5.29 -33.09 2.92
C MET A 47 -5.82 -33.12 1.49
N LEU A 48 -5.77 -31.99 0.77
CA LEU A 48 -6.15 -31.93 -0.65
C LEU A 48 -5.36 -32.94 -1.50
N LYS A 49 -4.04 -33.02 -1.28
CA LYS A 49 -3.18 -33.97 -1.98
C LYS A 49 -3.54 -35.43 -1.68
N ILE A 50 -3.81 -35.76 -0.41
CA ILE A 50 -4.24 -37.13 0.00
C ILE A 50 -5.61 -37.49 -0.60
N MET A 51 -6.49 -36.51 -0.80
CA MET A 51 -7.79 -36.69 -1.44
C MET A 51 -7.71 -36.90 -2.96
N GLY A 52 -6.50 -36.84 -3.56
CA GLY A 52 -6.30 -37.07 -5.00
C GLY A 52 -6.50 -35.83 -5.86
N TYR A 53 -6.48 -34.63 -5.27
CA TYR A 53 -6.54 -33.39 -6.04
C TYR A 53 -5.13 -32.98 -6.51
N ASP A 54 -4.81 -33.26 -7.77
CA ASP A 54 -3.51 -32.90 -8.37
C ASP A 54 -3.24 -31.39 -8.36
N TRP A 55 -4.30 -30.58 -8.42
CA TRP A 55 -4.20 -29.11 -8.34
C TRP A 55 -3.81 -28.60 -6.95
N ALA A 56 -3.73 -29.45 -5.93
CA ALA A 56 -3.27 -29.06 -4.59
C ALA A 56 -1.87 -28.44 -4.60
N GLU A 57 -1.01 -28.85 -5.53
CA GLU A 57 0.35 -28.29 -5.71
C GLU A 57 0.35 -26.85 -6.24
N ARG A 58 -0.78 -26.39 -6.79
CA ARG A 58 -1.00 -25.01 -7.26
C ARG A 58 -1.41 -24.06 -6.13
N CYS A 59 -1.70 -24.59 -4.94
CA CYS A 59 -2.04 -23.79 -3.76
C CYS A 59 -0.75 -23.34 -3.05
N GLN A 60 -0.60 -22.03 -2.85
CA GLN A 60 0.57 -21.44 -2.22
C GLN A 60 0.17 -20.63 -1.00
N HIS A 61 0.92 -20.76 0.09
CA HIS A 61 0.77 -19.91 1.27
C HIS A 61 1.90 -18.88 1.29
N VAL A 62 1.54 -17.60 1.31
CA VAL A 62 2.45 -16.46 1.44
C VAL A 62 2.23 -15.83 2.82
N PRO A 63 2.99 -16.26 3.84
CA PRO A 63 2.85 -15.72 5.18
C PRO A 63 3.46 -14.32 5.30
N PHE A 64 2.87 -13.49 6.15
CA PHE A 64 3.43 -12.20 6.56
C PHE A 64 3.61 -12.11 8.10
N GLY A 65 4.55 -11.26 8.54
CA GLY A 65 4.84 -10.99 9.95
C GLY A 65 3.75 -10.17 10.64
N VAL A 66 3.80 -10.07 11.95
CA VAL A 66 2.77 -9.36 12.72
C VAL A 66 3.22 -7.94 13.06
N VAL A 67 2.32 -6.98 12.85
CA VAL A 67 2.51 -5.59 13.29
C VAL A 67 2.26 -5.50 14.80
N GLN A 68 3.28 -5.12 15.56
CA GLN A 68 3.19 -5.02 17.02
C GLN A 68 3.02 -3.57 17.46
N GLY A 69 2.17 -3.33 18.46
CA GLY A 69 2.08 -2.03 19.12
C GLY A 69 1.28 -0.97 18.36
N MET A 70 0.46 -1.35 17.38
CA MET A 70 -0.64 -0.48 16.94
C MET A 70 -1.69 -0.45 18.03
N LYS A 71 -1.77 0.67 18.74
CA LYS A 71 -2.80 0.96 19.74
C LYS A 71 -3.35 2.34 19.47
N THR A 72 -4.66 2.49 19.64
CA THR A 72 -5.29 3.82 19.67
C THR A 72 -4.81 4.59 20.91
N ARG A 73 -5.02 5.92 20.92
CA ARG A 73 -4.72 6.78 22.08
C ARG A 73 -5.44 6.33 23.37
N ARG A 74 -6.52 5.55 23.24
CA ARG A 74 -7.33 5.01 24.33
C ARG A 74 -6.95 3.58 24.74
N GLY A 75 -5.98 2.96 24.06
CA GLY A 75 -5.47 1.63 24.40
C GLY A 75 -6.27 0.45 23.85
N ASP A 76 -7.33 0.71 23.09
CA ASP A 76 -8.25 -0.29 22.53
C ASP A 76 -7.87 -0.74 21.11
N VAL A 77 -8.64 -1.73 20.62
CA VAL A 77 -8.67 -2.22 19.22
C VAL A 77 -8.51 -1.04 18.25
N THR A 78 -7.53 -1.14 17.36
CA THR A 78 -7.25 -0.09 16.39
C THR A 78 -8.09 -0.32 15.15
N PHE A 79 -9.09 0.52 14.93
CA PHE A 79 -9.88 0.52 13.71
C PHE A 79 -9.09 1.14 12.56
N LEU A 80 -9.33 0.67 11.34
CA LEU A 80 -8.68 1.23 10.14
C LEU A 80 -9.05 2.71 9.97
N GLU A 81 -10.28 3.09 10.30
CA GLU A 81 -10.74 4.49 10.26
C GLU A 81 -9.92 5.39 11.19
N ASP A 82 -9.63 4.94 12.42
CA ASP A 82 -8.79 5.69 13.36
C ASP A 82 -7.36 5.85 12.83
N VAL A 83 -6.84 4.82 12.15
CA VAL A 83 -5.51 4.86 11.52
C VAL A 83 -5.49 5.91 10.40
N LEU A 84 -6.49 5.91 9.51
CA LEU A 84 -6.58 6.88 8.42
C LEU A 84 -6.72 8.32 8.94
N ASN A 85 -7.55 8.52 9.95
CA ASN A 85 -7.72 9.82 10.60
C ASN A 85 -6.41 10.32 11.25
N GLU A 86 -5.69 9.44 11.96
CA GLU A 86 -4.41 9.79 12.59
C GLU A 86 -3.32 10.06 11.54
N ILE A 87 -3.32 9.33 10.41
CA ILE A 87 -2.43 9.59 9.28
C ILE A 87 -2.64 11.00 8.75
N GLN A 88 -3.89 11.36 8.43
CA GLN A 88 -4.22 12.67 7.88
C GLN A 88 -3.82 13.79 8.85
N LEU A 89 -4.18 13.64 10.14
CA LEU A 89 -3.85 14.61 11.18
C LEU A 89 -2.33 14.86 11.29
N ARG A 90 -1.54 13.80 11.40
CA ARG A 90 -0.07 13.91 11.54
C ARG A 90 0.58 14.47 10.29
N MET A 91 0.10 14.08 9.11
CA MET A 91 0.63 14.63 7.87
C MET A 91 0.33 16.11 7.70
N LEU A 92 -0.88 16.56 8.04
CA LEU A 92 -1.21 18.00 8.05
C LEU A 92 -0.29 18.78 8.99
N GLN A 93 -0.02 18.26 10.20
CA GLN A 93 0.91 18.86 11.14
C GLN A 93 2.33 18.92 10.58
N ASN A 94 2.82 17.85 9.97
CA ASN A 94 4.13 17.81 9.33
C ASN A 94 4.24 18.81 8.19
N MET A 95 3.22 18.91 7.33
CA MET A 95 3.19 19.83 6.20
C MET A 95 3.18 21.30 6.65
N ALA A 96 2.41 21.62 7.71
CA ALA A 96 2.36 22.95 8.31
C ALA A 96 3.68 23.37 8.96
N SER A 97 4.48 22.41 9.44
CA SER A 97 5.79 22.70 10.04
C SER A 97 6.87 23.12 9.02
N ILE A 98 6.65 22.83 7.73
CA ILE A 98 7.60 23.08 6.65
C ILE A 98 7.28 24.45 6.00
N LYS A 99 8.13 25.45 6.27
CA LYS A 99 7.99 26.84 5.80
C LYS A 99 8.02 27.02 4.27
N THR A 100 8.43 26.02 3.50
CA THR A 100 8.58 26.10 2.03
C THR A 100 7.41 25.52 1.25
N THR A 101 6.35 25.08 1.92
CA THR A 101 5.18 24.48 1.27
C THR A 101 4.36 25.56 0.58
N LYS A 102 4.26 25.51 -0.75
CA LYS A 102 3.31 26.33 -1.51
C LYS A 102 1.89 26.08 -0.99
N GLU A 103 1.02 27.08 -1.03
CA GLU A 103 -0.40 26.88 -0.74
C GLU A 103 -0.96 25.78 -1.65
N LEU A 104 -1.45 24.71 -1.01
CA LEU A 104 -2.05 23.59 -1.71
C LEU A 104 -3.55 23.86 -1.88
N LYS A 105 -4.08 23.58 -3.07
CA LYS A 105 -5.53 23.69 -3.34
C LYS A 105 -6.36 22.78 -2.43
N ASN A 106 -5.84 21.60 -2.10
CA ASN A 106 -6.47 20.66 -1.17
C ASN A 106 -5.44 20.00 -0.23
N PRO A 107 -5.14 20.61 0.93
CA PRO A 107 -4.12 20.10 1.85
C PRO A 107 -4.55 18.78 2.53
N GLN A 108 -5.84 18.57 2.78
CA GLN A 108 -6.36 17.38 3.45
C GLN A 108 -6.21 16.12 2.61
N GLU A 109 -6.61 16.19 1.35
CA GLU A 109 -6.45 15.08 0.41
C GLU A 109 -4.98 14.77 0.13
N THR A 110 -4.14 15.81 0.03
CA THR A 110 -2.69 15.62 -0.13
C THR A 110 -2.09 14.93 1.09
N ALA A 111 -2.45 15.36 2.30
CA ALA A 111 -1.99 14.77 3.54
C ALA A 111 -2.38 13.29 3.67
N GLU A 112 -3.62 12.95 3.29
CA GLU A 112 -4.10 11.58 3.27
C GLU A 112 -3.29 10.72 2.29
N ARG A 113 -3.14 11.16 1.04
CA ARG A 113 -2.39 10.40 0.01
C ARG A 113 -0.93 10.20 0.37
N VAL A 114 -0.23 11.26 0.77
CA VAL A 114 1.18 11.20 1.15
C VAL A 114 1.35 10.36 2.41
N GLY A 115 0.42 10.48 3.36
CA GLY A 115 0.46 9.73 4.60
C GLY A 115 0.18 8.23 4.42
N LEU A 116 -0.77 7.88 3.56
CA LEU A 116 -1.05 6.49 3.21
C LEU A 116 0.16 5.85 2.50
N ALA A 117 0.77 6.57 1.54
CA ALA A 117 1.98 6.12 0.89
C ALA A 117 3.13 5.91 1.90
N ALA A 118 3.27 6.83 2.87
CA ALA A 118 4.25 6.70 3.95
C ALA A 118 4.04 5.43 4.78
N LEU A 119 2.78 5.12 5.13
CA LEU A 119 2.43 3.92 5.88
C LEU A 119 2.72 2.64 5.09
N ILE A 120 2.30 2.56 3.83
CA ILE A 120 2.53 1.38 2.97
C ILE A 120 4.02 1.12 2.78
N ILE A 121 4.79 2.18 2.50
CA ILE A 121 6.24 2.05 2.30
C ILE A 121 6.94 1.62 3.59
N GLN A 122 6.47 2.09 4.74
CA GLN A 122 6.99 1.67 6.03
C GLN A 122 6.73 0.17 6.30
N ASP A 123 5.58 -0.35 5.88
CA ASP A 123 5.25 -1.78 5.97
C ASP A 123 6.14 -2.62 5.03
N PHE A 124 6.31 -2.16 3.79
CA PHE A 124 7.10 -2.87 2.77
C PHE A 124 8.62 -2.74 2.92
N LYS A 125 9.10 -1.91 3.84
CA LYS A 125 10.53 -1.73 4.10
C LYS A 125 11.19 -2.98 4.72
N GLY A 126 10.42 -3.74 5.50
CA GLY A 126 10.89 -4.95 6.16
C GLY A 126 10.84 -6.18 5.26
N LEU A 127 11.49 -7.27 5.70
CA LEU A 127 11.24 -8.58 5.12
C LEU A 127 9.80 -9.01 5.46
N LEU A 128 9.09 -9.59 4.49
CA LEU A 128 7.69 -9.98 4.63
C LEU A 128 7.40 -10.84 5.87
N LEU A 129 8.32 -11.73 6.25
CA LEU A 129 8.17 -12.65 7.38
C LEU A 129 8.52 -12.05 8.76
N SER A 130 9.16 -10.89 8.77
CA SER A 130 9.64 -10.26 9.99
C SER A 130 8.50 -9.56 10.72
N ASP A 131 8.42 -9.76 12.03
CA ASP A 131 7.57 -8.91 12.86
C ASP A 131 8.22 -7.54 12.99
N TYR A 132 7.41 -6.49 13.07
CA TYR A 132 7.93 -5.16 13.34
C TYR A 132 7.06 -4.42 14.35
N LYS A 133 7.74 -3.62 15.17
CA LYS A 133 7.08 -2.70 16.10
C LYS A 133 6.66 -1.46 15.32
N PHE A 134 5.38 -1.13 15.37
CA PHE A 134 4.84 0.06 14.76
C PHE A 134 5.33 1.33 15.48
N SER A 135 5.61 2.39 14.72
CA SER A 135 5.99 3.70 15.25
C SER A 135 5.57 4.78 14.27
N TRP A 136 4.69 5.67 14.73
CA TRP A 136 4.26 6.82 13.95
C TRP A 136 5.42 7.74 13.54
N ASP A 137 6.40 7.92 14.42
CA ASP A 137 7.55 8.78 14.16
C ASP A 137 8.41 8.24 13.01
N ARG A 138 8.53 6.90 12.89
CA ARG A 138 9.21 6.26 11.75
C ARG A 138 8.43 6.43 10.45
N VAL A 139 7.12 6.24 10.47
CA VAL A 139 6.26 6.38 9.28
C VAL A 139 6.41 7.77 8.68
N PHE A 140 6.37 8.81 9.51
CA PHE A 140 6.32 10.19 9.06
C PHE A 140 7.67 10.95 9.09
N GLN A 141 8.78 10.23 9.23
CA GLN A 141 10.10 10.84 9.20
C GLN A 141 10.37 11.41 7.79
N SER A 142 10.74 12.69 7.73
CA SER A 142 10.97 13.42 6.46
C SER A 142 12.33 13.14 5.81
N ARG A 143 13.22 12.41 6.49
CA ARG A 143 14.57 12.07 6.03
C ARG A 143 14.79 10.55 6.10
N GLY A 144 15.57 10.05 5.16
CA GLY A 144 15.90 8.62 5.03
C GLY A 144 14.93 7.89 4.09
N ASP A 145 15.01 6.56 4.10
CA ASP A 145 14.20 5.70 3.23
C ASP A 145 12.77 5.57 3.79
N THR A 146 11.98 6.63 3.62
CA THR A 146 10.58 6.72 4.04
C THR A 146 9.67 7.06 2.87
N GLY A 147 8.39 6.74 2.98
CA GLY A 147 7.46 7.09 1.92
C GLY A 147 7.21 8.59 1.80
N VAL A 148 7.35 9.36 2.88
CA VAL A 148 7.34 10.83 2.81
C VAL A 148 8.48 11.35 1.93
N PHE A 149 9.70 10.81 2.11
CA PHE A 149 10.86 11.20 1.31
C PHE A 149 10.70 10.80 -0.17
N LEU A 150 10.16 9.62 -0.44
CA LEU A 150 9.89 9.17 -1.82
C LEU A 150 8.86 10.05 -2.50
N GLN A 151 7.76 10.41 -1.82
CA GLN A 151 6.75 11.32 -2.36
C GLN A 151 7.30 12.73 -2.59
N TYR A 152 8.13 13.23 -1.66
CA TYR A 152 8.82 14.51 -1.83
C TYR A 152 9.76 14.50 -3.05
N THR A 153 10.53 13.42 -3.22
CA THR A 153 11.45 13.26 -4.36
C THR A 153 10.67 13.20 -5.68
N HIS A 154 9.58 12.44 -5.73
CA HIS A 154 8.68 12.39 -6.87
C HIS A 154 8.11 13.77 -7.22
N ALA A 155 7.59 14.51 -6.23
CA ALA A 155 7.05 15.86 -6.44
C ALA A 155 8.10 16.85 -6.94
N ARG A 156 9.35 16.74 -6.46
CA ARG A 156 10.46 17.58 -6.89
C ARG A 156 10.88 17.27 -8.33
N LEU A 157 11.04 16.00 -8.67
CA LEU A 157 11.36 15.60 -10.05
C LEU A 157 10.27 16.01 -11.04
N HIS A 158 9.00 15.85 -10.67
CA HIS A 158 7.88 16.30 -11.49
C HIS A 158 7.90 17.82 -11.71
N ARG A 159 8.21 18.60 -10.66
CA ARG A 159 8.40 20.05 -10.78
C ARG A 159 9.54 20.38 -11.73
N ASP A 160 10.70 19.75 -11.58
CA ASP A 160 11.88 20.05 -12.40
C ASP A 160 11.65 19.67 -13.87
N HIS A 161 10.93 18.58 -14.15
CA HIS A 161 10.48 18.24 -15.50
C HIS A 161 9.57 19.31 -16.08
N GLN A 162 8.60 19.80 -15.31
CA GLN A 162 7.70 20.86 -15.74
C GLN A 162 8.44 22.18 -15.99
N VAL A 163 9.45 22.50 -15.16
CA VAL A 163 10.31 23.68 -15.32
C VAL A 163 11.19 23.55 -16.56
N CYS A 164 11.84 22.41 -16.79
CA CYS A 164 12.65 22.17 -17.99
C CYS A 164 11.80 22.16 -19.27
N PHE A 165 10.59 21.60 -19.24
CA PHE A 165 9.67 21.64 -20.38
C PHE A 165 9.14 23.05 -20.65
N CYS A 166 8.91 23.84 -19.60
CA CYS A 166 8.52 25.24 -19.74
C CYS A 166 9.69 26.08 -20.27
N LEU A 167 10.91 25.85 -19.78
CA LEU A 167 12.15 26.48 -20.24
C LEU A 167 12.46 26.13 -21.70
N SER A 168 12.28 24.87 -22.12
CA SER A 168 12.50 24.48 -23.51
C SER A 168 11.47 25.11 -24.46
N LYS A 169 10.19 25.16 -24.06
CA LYS A 169 9.15 25.91 -24.78
C LYS A 169 9.44 27.41 -24.82
N TRP A 170 9.93 27.99 -23.73
CA TRP A 170 10.35 29.39 -23.68
C TRP A 170 11.54 29.65 -24.59
N LEU A 171 12.58 28.81 -24.54
CA LEU A 171 13.74 28.93 -25.42
C LEU A 171 13.33 28.79 -26.89
N LEU A 172 12.47 27.84 -27.22
CA LEU A 172 11.93 27.66 -28.58
C LEU A 172 11.09 28.86 -29.02
N ALA A 173 10.27 29.45 -28.13
CA ALA A 173 9.51 30.66 -28.42
C ALA A 173 10.41 31.91 -28.57
N PHE A 174 11.55 31.96 -27.87
CA PHE A 174 12.52 33.06 -27.95
C PHE A 174 13.48 32.93 -29.14
N LEU A 175 13.80 31.70 -29.58
CA LEU A 175 14.71 31.41 -30.69
C LEU A 175 14.02 31.34 -32.06
N LEU A 176 12.68 31.26 -32.12
CA LEU A 176 11.90 31.29 -33.36
C LEU A 176 10.94 32.49 -33.36
N PRO A 177 11.41 33.73 -33.64
CA PRO A 177 10.58 34.92 -33.54
C PRO A 177 9.65 35.14 -34.74
N SER A 178 9.27 34.09 -35.50
CA SER A 178 8.48 34.28 -36.72
C SER A 178 7.60 33.08 -37.07
N ARG A 179 6.29 33.36 -37.07
CA ARG A 179 5.15 32.55 -37.56
C ARG A 179 4.74 31.40 -36.64
N VAL A 180 3.61 31.55 -35.93
CA VAL A 180 2.31 30.98 -36.33
C VAL A 180 1.21 31.64 -35.46
N ASN A 181 0.31 32.38 -36.10
CA ASN A 181 -1.03 32.71 -35.56
C ASN A 181 -1.85 31.42 -35.51
N SER A 182 -1.83 30.70 -34.39
CA SER A 182 -2.67 29.51 -34.17
C SER A 182 -3.32 29.56 -32.78
N PRO A 183 -4.63 29.28 -32.65
CA PRO A 183 -5.42 29.51 -31.44
C PRO A 183 -5.17 28.51 -30.29
N VAL A 184 -4.08 27.73 -30.33
CA VAL A 184 -3.82 26.66 -29.36
C VAL A 184 -3.15 27.17 -28.06
N ALA A 185 -2.83 28.47 -27.97
CA ALA A 185 -2.22 29.07 -26.78
C ALA A 185 -3.18 29.23 -25.57
N ALA A 186 -4.46 28.87 -25.69
CA ALA A 186 -5.48 29.12 -24.65
C ALA A 186 -5.59 28.01 -23.58
N PHE A 187 -4.89 26.89 -23.68
CA PHE A 187 -4.97 25.80 -22.70
C PHE A 187 -3.71 25.75 -21.83
N CYS A 188 -3.65 26.59 -20.78
CA CYS A 188 -2.89 26.34 -19.54
C CYS A 188 -3.03 27.52 -18.55
N LEU A 189 -4.23 27.74 -18.01
CA LEU A 189 -4.44 28.40 -16.70
C LEU A 189 -5.00 27.37 -15.72
#